data_AF-A0A536VEM2-F1
#
_entry.id   AF-A0A536VEM2-F1
#
_cell.length_a   1.000
_cell.length_b   1.000
_cell.length_c   1.000
_cell.angle_alpha   90.00
_cell.angle_beta   90.00
_cell.angle_gamma   90.00
#
_symmetry.space_group_name_H-M   'P 1'
#
loop_
_entity.id
_entity.type
_entity.pdbx_description
1 polymer ?
#
loop_
_entity_poly.entity_id
_entity_poly.type
_entity_poly.pdbx_seq_one_letter_code
_entity_poly.pdbx_strand_id
1 'polypeptide(L)'
;RFSIADGYYLYRDKLHFAVEPAASGLTVPSLPNGKIKEDQFFGRVETYRGNLIVTLQLQATPPGQKVVVQAESQGCADLGICYPPNIQRVTVALPAAGSAPTPLDEAPKKQWFK
;
A
#
# COMPACT_ATOMS: atom_id res chain seq x y z
N ARG A 1 -1.40 3.82 1.91
CA ARG A 1 -2.49 4.10 0.94
C ARG A 1 -1.89 4.14 -0.45
N PHE A 2 -2.51 3.50 -1.43
CA PHE A 2 -2.18 3.66 -2.83
C PHE A 2 -3.21 4.57 -3.49
N SER A 3 -2.71 5.52 -4.29
CA SER A 3 -3.52 6.38 -5.17
C SER A 3 -3.27 5.93 -6.60
N ILE A 4 -4.18 5.13 -7.13
CA ILE A 4 -4.10 4.51 -8.46
C ILE A 4 -4.78 5.46 -9.45
N ALA A 5 -4.03 5.95 -10.43
CA ALA A 5 -4.53 6.90 -11.42
C ALA A 5 -5.63 6.28 -12.29
N ASP A 6 -6.48 7.14 -12.87
CA ASP A 6 -7.52 6.72 -13.80
C ASP A 6 -6.91 6.03 -15.03
N GLY A 7 -7.54 4.95 -15.48
CA GLY A 7 -7.01 4.08 -16.54
C GLY A 7 -5.94 3.09 -16.09
N TYR A 8 -5.57 3.07 -14.80
CA TYR A 8 -4.62 2.12 -14.23
C TYR A 8 -5.28 1.20 -13.21
N TYR A 9 -4.65 0.06 -12.95
CA TYR A 9 -5.05 -0.88 -11.91
C TYR A 9 -3.85 -1.62 -11.31
N LEU A 10 -3.96 -2.03 -10.05
CA LEU A 10 -3.00 -2.91 -9.37
C LEU A 10 -3.56 -4.31 -9.20
N TYR A 11 -2.72 -5.34 -9.30
CA TYR A 11 -3.10 -6.73 -9.06
C TYR A 11 -3.10 -7.03 -7.56
N ARG A 12 -4.16 -7.67 -7.05
CA ARG A 12 -4.29 -8.03 -5.62
C ARG A 12 -3.21 -9.00 -5.17
N ASP A 13 -2.91 -9.99 -6.00
CA ASP A 13 -1.94 -11.06 -5.72
C ASP A 13 -0.48 -10.61 -5.91
N LYS A 14 -0.25 -9.40 -6.43
CA LYS A 14 1.09 -8.80 -6.62
C LYS A 14 1.35 -7.65 -5.65
N LEU A 15 0.64 -7.62 -4.52
CA LEU A 15 0.91 -6.72 -3.41
C LEU A 15 1.69 -7.47 -2.33
N HIS A 16 2.93 -7.07 -2.10
CA HIS A 16 3.77 -7.62 -1.03
C HIS A 16 4.26 -6.51 -0.11
N PHE A 17 4.34 -6.81 1.18
CA PHE A 17 4.75 -5.86 2.20
C PHE A 17 5.86 -6.45 3.06
N ALA A 18 6.86 -5.65 3.36
CA ALA A 18 7.95 -6.00 4.26
C ALA A 18 8.26 -4.83 5.19
N VAL A 19 8.96 -5.11 6.29
CA VAL A 19 9.42 -4.10 7.25
C VAL A 19 10.90 -4.30 7.57
N GLU A 20 11.61 -3.19 7.73
CA GLU A 20 12.98 -3.15 8.22
C GLU A 20 13.08 -2.31 9.51
N PRO A 21 13.76 -2.80 10.56
CA PRO A 21 14.40 -4.11 10.64
C PRO A 21 13.38 -5.26 10.65
N ALA A 22 13.74 -6.43 10.10
CA ALA A 22 12.84 -7.59 10.04
C ALA A 22 12.33 -8.02 11.43
N ALA A 23 13.11 -7.75 12.48
CA ALA A 23 12.73 -7.98 13.87
C ALA A 23 11.48 -7.21 14.32
N SER A 24 11.09 -6.13 13.62
CA SER A 24 9.85 -5.41 13.90
C SER A 24 8.60 -6.23 13.57
N GLY A 25 8.71 -7.20 12.66
CA GLY A 25 7.61 -8.06 12.21
C GLY A 25 6.48 -7.29 11.52
N LEU A 26 5.89 -7.89 10.48
CA LEU A 26 4.76 -7.29 9.77
C LEU A 26 3.72 -8.35 9.46
N THR A 27 2.47 -8.08 9.83
CA THR A 27 1.34 -8.90 9.41
C THR A 27 0.36 -8.06 8.59
N VAL A 28 -0.22 -8.70 7.59
CA VAL A 28 -1.26 -8.14 6.73
C VAL A 28 -2.55 -8.92 7.04
N PRO A 29 -3.47 -8.39 7.86
CA PRO A 29 -4.61 -9.15 8.38
C PRO A 29 -5.53 -9.67 7.27
N SER A 30 -5.85 -8.83 6.30
CA SER A 30 -6.50 -9.20 5.05
C SER A 30 -6.42 -8.02 4.08
N LEU A 31 -6.14 -8.31 2.81
CA LEU A 31 -6.33 -7.30 1.76
C LEU A 31 -7.84 -7.12 1.52
N PRO A 32 -8.32 -5.89 1.28
CA PRO A 32 -9.73 -5.64 0.98
C PRO A 32 -10.14 -6.34 -0.31
N ASN A 33 -11.42 -6.61 -0.51
CA ASN A 33 -11.87 -7.17 -1.78
C ASN A 33 -11.68 -6.16 -2.92
N GLY A 34 -11.09 -6.62 -4.02
CA GLY A 34 -10.95 -5.92 -5.27
C GLY A 34 -12.06 -6.26 -6.25
N LYS A 35 -11.85 -5.92 -7.52
CA LYS A 35 -12.75 -6.21 -8.62
C LYS A 35 -12.15 -7.30 -9.49
N ILE A 36 -12.94 -8.33 -9.77
CA ILE A 36 -12.55 -9.35 -10.73
C ILE A 36 -12.50 -8.74 -12.12
N LYS A 37 -11.39 -8.99 -12.81
CA LYS A 37 -11.15 -8.62 -14.20
C LYS A 37 -10.65 -9.87 -14.92
N GLU A 38 -11.12 -10.07 -16.14
CA GLU A 38 -10.53 -11.03 -17.05
C GLU A 38 -9.62 -10.27 -18.00
N ASP A 39 -8.34 -10.61 -18.01
CA ASP A 39 -7.36 -10.02 -18.91
C ASP A 39 -6.58 -11.09 -19.69
N GLN A 40 -5.94 -10.65 -20.77
CA GLN A 40 -5.20 -11.51 -21.68
C GLN A 40 -3.83 -11.99 -21.15
N PHE A 41 -3.37 -11.45 -20.03
CA PHE A 41 -2.03 -11.74 -19.49
C PHE A 41 -2.08 -12.82 -18.42
N PHE A 42 -3.07 -12.73 -17.54
CA PHE A 42 -3.21 -13.57 -16.35
C PHE A 42 -4.60 -14.21 -16.23
N GLY A 43 -5.51 -13.95 -17.18
CA GLY A 43 -6.86 -14.49 -17.15
C GLY A 43 -7.70 -13.81 -16.07
N ARG A 44 -8.34 -14.61 -15.21
CA ARG A 44 -9.22 -14.11 -14.15
C ARG A 44 -8.39 -13.65 -12.94
N VAL A 45 -8.25 -12.34 -12.81
CA VAL A 45 -7.50 -11.67 -11.75
C VAL A 45 -8.39 -10.78 -10.90
N GLU A 46 -7.93 -10.45 -9.69
CA GLU A 46 -8.56 -9.45 -8.85
C GLU A 46 -7.71 -8.18 -8.81
N THR A 47 -8.35 -7.03 -9.03
CA THR A 47 -7.67 -5.76 -9.26
C THR A 47 -8.21 -4.63 -8.40
N TYR A 48 -7.37 -3.64 -8.12
CA TYR A 48 -7.74 -2.40 -7.43
C TYR A 48 -7.62 -1.19 -8.33
N ARG A 49 -8.50 -0.20 -8.12
CA ARG A 49 -8.50 1.10 -8.80
C ARG A 49 -8.83 2.22 -7.82
N GLY A 50 -8.49 3.46 -8.17
CA GLY A 50 -8.71 4.62 -7.32
C GLY A 50 -7.90 4.52 -6.03
N ASN A 51 -8.58 4.52 -4.88
CA ASN A 51 -7.92 4.50 -3.58
C ASN A 51 -7.96 3.12 -2.94
N LEU A 52 -6.77 2.59 -2.66
CA LEU A 52 -6.60 1.36 -1.88
C LEU A 52 -5.98 1.68 -0.52
N ILE A 53 -6.68 1.28 0.54
CA ILE A 53 -6.18 1.34 1.92
C ILE A 53 -5.84 -0.08 2.34
N VAL A 54 -4.58 -0.30 2.69
CA VAL A 54 -4.09 -1.54 3.28
C VAL A 54 -3.68 -1.23 4.71
N THR A 55 -4.27 -1.95 5.66
CA THR A 55 -3.92 -1.87 7.08
C THR A 55 -2.82 -2.88 7.36
N LEU A 56 -1.68 -2.37 7.83
CA LEU A 56 -0.55 -3.19 8.24
C LEU A 56 -0.49 -3.19 9.77
N GLN A 57 -0.21 -4.36 10.35
CA GLN A 57 0.03 -4.49 11.78
C GLN A 57 1.51 -4.78 11.99
N LEU A 58 2.19 -3.89 12.70
CA LEU A 58 3.55 -4.14 13.18
C LEU A 58 3.46 -5.04 14.41
N GLN A 59 4.37 -6.01 14.50
CA GLN A 59 4.54 -6.73 15.76
C GLN A 59 5.23 -5.81 16.77
N ALA A 60 5.26 -6.24 18.04
CA ALA A 60 5.75 -5.44 19.17
C ALA A 60 7.17 -4.91 18.94
N THR A 61 7.25 -3.73 18.33
CA THR A 61 8.48 -3.01 18.07
C THR A 61 8.69 -2.02 19.21
N PRO A 62 9.93 -1.85 19.74
CA PRO A 62 10.13 -0.91 20.82
C PRO A 62 9.71 0.51 20.42
N PRO A 63 9.05 1.25 21.32
CA PRO A 63 8.57 2.59 21.04
C PRO A 63 9.71 3.56 20.76
N GLY A 64 9.41 4.64 20.03
CA GLY A 64 10.40 5.68 19.68
C GLY A 64 11.41 5.28 18.60
N GLN A 65 11.27 4.10 17.98
CA GLN A 65 12.09 3.68 16.86
C GLN A 65 11.54 4.14 15.51
N LYS A 66 12.39 4.11 14.48
CA LYS A 66 11.98 4.26 13.09
C LYS A 66 12.01 2.89 12.42
N VAL A 67 10.96 2.60 11.66
CA VAL A 67 10.90 1.41 10.79
C VAL A 67 10.76 1.85 9.34
N VAL A 68 11.24 1.04 8.41
CA VAL A 68 11.02 1.24 6.97
C VAL A 68 10.02 0.20 6.50
N VAL A 69 8.87 0.64 6.02
CA VAL A 69 7.89 -0.22 5.35
C VAL A 69 8.20 -0.22 3.86
N GLN A 70 8.36 -1.42 3.30
CA GLN A 70 8.47 -1.63 1.87
C GLN A 70 7.15 -2.16 1.35
N ALA A 71 6.64 -1.55 0.29
CA ALA A 71 5.44 -1.97 -0.41
C ALA A 71 5.81 -2.26 -1.86
N GLU A 72 5.82 -3.54 -2.22
CA GLU A 72 5.95 -3.99 -3.60
C GLU A 72 4.56 -4.08 -4.23
N SER A 73 4.44 -3.54 -5.44
CA SER A 73 3.18 -3.55 -6.19
C SER A 73 3.44 -3.72 -7.68
N GLN A 74 2.48 -4.32 -8.37
CA GLN A 74 2.49 -4.42 -9.83
C GLN A 74 1.11 -4.07 -10.40
N GLY A 75 1.09 -3.44 -11.56
CA GLY A 75 -0.14 -3.03 -12.23
C GLY A 75 0.02 -2.84 -13.73
N CYS A 76 -1.09 -2.56 -14.40
CA CYS A 76 -1.13 -2.25 -15.82
C CYS A 76 -2.03 -1.04 -16.11
N ALA A 77 -1.85 -0.47 -17.29
CA ALA A 77 -2.76 0.47 -17.89
C ALA A 77 -3.81 -0.26 -18.75
N ASP A 78 -5.00 0.31 -18.87
CA ASP A 78 -6.06 -0.22 -19.74
C ASP A 78 -5.69 -0.22 -21.23
N LEU A 79 -4.66 0.54 -21.60
CA LEU A 79 -4.06 0.54 -22.94
C LEU A 79 -3.18 -0.70 -23.24
N GLY A 80 -3.12 -1.66 -22.31
CA GLY A 80 -2.41 -2.93 -22.51
C GLY A 80 -0.93 -2.90 -22.11
N ILE A 81 -0.48 -1.89 -21.35
CA ILE A 81 0.89 -1.77 -20.86
C ILE A 81 0.97 -2.28 -19.42
N CYS A 82 1.77 -3.31 -19.19
CA CYS A 82 2.02 -3.83 -17.85
C CYS A 82 3.39 -3.38 -17.34
N TYR A 83 3.41 -2.85 -16.12
CA TYR A 83 4.62 -2.34 -15.50
C TYR A 83 5.34 -3.45 -14.74
N PRO A 84 6.68 -3.38 -14.60
CA PRO A 84 7.42 -4.28 -13.73
C PRO A 84 7.04 -4.04 -12.26
N PRO A 85 7.34 -4.99 -11.34
CA PRO A 85 7.18 -4.78 -9.91
C PRO A 85 7.90 -3.52 -9.44
N ASN A 86 7.23 -2.71 -8.63
CA ASN A 86 7.75 -1.46 -8.07
C ASN A 86 7.74 -1.52 -6.54
N ILE A 87 8.89 -1.23 -5.93
CA ILE A 87 9.05 -1.19 -4.47
C ILE A 87 9.08 0.27 -4.00
N GLN A 88 8.09 0.64 -3.19
CA GLN A 88 8.02 1.92 -2.51
C GLN A 88 8.48 1.75 -1.07
N ARG A 89 9.28 2.69 -0.56
CA ARG A 89 9.76 2.68 0.83
C ARG A 89 9.24 3.89 1.58
N VAL A 90 8.73 3.65 2.79
CA VAL A 90 8.24 4.70 3.69
C VAL A 90 8.86 4.50 5.06
N THR A 91 9.55 5.52 5.58
CA THR A 91 10.01 5.52 6.96
C THR A 91 8.88 5.98 7.87
N VAL A 92 8.54 5.15 8.87
CA VAL A 92 7.53 5.43 9.88
C VAL A 92 8.23 5.59 11.22
N ALA A 93 8.03 6.75 11.86
CA ALA A 93 8.45 6.96 13.24
C ALA A 93 7.36 6.40 14.16
N LEU A 94 7.73 5.45 15.02
CA LEU A 94 6.82 4.89 16.01
C LEU A 94 6.67 5.83 17.19
N PRO A 95 5.45 5.94 17.75
CA PRO A 95 5.23 6.76 18.93
C PRO A 95 6.11 6.30 20.10
N ALA A 96 6.51 7.25 20.94
CA ALA A 96 7.15 6.94 22.21
C ALA A 96 6.14 6.27 23.16
N ALA A 97 6.64 5.50 24.14
CA ALA A 97 5.76 4.85 25.11
C ALA A 97 4.89 5.90 25.81
N GLY A 98 3.57 5.70 25.80
CA GLY A 98 2.62 6.63 26.43
C GLY A 98 2.18 7.82 25.57
N SER A 99 2.62 7.92 24.31
CA SER A 99 2.05 8.89 23.36
C SER A 99 0.90 8.25 22.58
N ALA A 100 -0.30 8.81 22.69
CA ALA A 100 -1.45 8.38 21.91
C ALA A 100 -1.22 8.68 20.41
N PRO A 101 -1.62 7.79 19.49
CA PRO A 101 -1.51 8.08 18.07
C PRO A 101 -2.42 9.27 17.72
N THR A 102 -1.82 10.35 17.20
CA THR A 102 -2.56 11.41 16.53
C THR A 102 -3.25 10.79 15.31
N PRO A 103 -4.56 11.02 15.10
CA PRO A 103 -5.24 10.58 13.89
C PRO A 103 -4.45 11.02 12.65
N LEU A 104 -4.33 10.12 11.65
CA LEU A 104 -3.75 10.48 10.36
C LEU A 104 -4.61 11.57 9.74
N ASP A 105 -4.18 12.82 9.89
CA ASP A 105 -4.84 13.98 9.30
C ASP A 105 -4.99 13.75 7.80
N GLU A 106 -6.20 13.97 7.31
CA GLU A 106 -6.55 13.91 5.90
C GLU A 106 -5.57 14.79 5.12
N ALA A 107 -4.85 14.20 4.16
CA ALA A 107 -3.88 14.92 3.34
C ALA A 107 -4.50 16.22 2.81
N PRO A 108 -3.81 17.37 2.92
CA PRO A 108 -4.39 18.66 2.55
C PRO A 108 -4.83 18.62 1.09
N LYS A 109 -6.13 18.77 0.85
CA LYS A 109 -6.71 18.95 -0.48
C LYS A 109 -6.16 20.24 -1.05
N LYS A 110 -5.09 20.14 -1.84
CA LYS A 110 -4.59 21.29 -2.60
C LYS A 110 -5.65 21.63 -3.66
N GLN A 111 -6.36 22.75 -3.47
CA GLN A 111 -7.24 23.34 -4.48
C GLN A 111 -6.38 23.95 -5.58
N TRP A 112 -6.19 23.23 -6.68
CA TRP A 112 -5.42 23.68 -7.85
C TRP A 112 -6.29 24.25 -8.98
N PHE A 113 -7.58 24.52 -8.75
CA PHE A 113 -8.46 25.06 -9.78
C PHE A 113 -9.02 26.43 -9.36
N LYS A 114 -8.55 27.47 -10.05
CA LYS A 114 -9.29 28.69 -10.39
C LYS A 114 -9.47 28.69 -11.90
#